data_AF-A0A955YU55-F1
#
_entry.id   AF-A0A955YU55-F1
#
_cell.length_a   1.000
_cell.length_b   1.000
_cell.length_c   1.000
_cell.angle_alpha   90.00
_cell.angle_beta   90.00
_cell.angle_gamma   90.00
#
_symmetry.space_group_name_H-M   'P 1'
#
loop_
_entity.id
_entity.type
_entity.pdbx_description
1 polymer ?
#
loop_
_entity_poly.entity_id
_entity_poly.type
_entity_poly.pdbx_seq_one_letter_code
_entity_poly.pdbx_strand_id
1 'polypeptide(L)'
;MSKQHVGVLLGGMSAEREISIESGEAIAAALESRGYPVTRIFVDHDVDQVLRQTPIDVAFIALHGTYGEDGCIQGLLEILQIPYTGADVLGSALAMDKLKSKEMF
;
A
#
# COMPACT_ATOMS: atom_id res chain seq x y z
N MET A 1 24.59 -6.65 4.73
CA MET A 1 23.45 -5.78 5.14
C MET A 1 22.28 -6.68 5.46
N SER A 2 21.54 -6.42 6.55
CA SER A 2 20.27 -7.10 6.82
C SER A 2 19.26 -6.76 5.72
N LYS A 3 18.36 -7.69 5.40
CA LYS A 3 17.25 -7.41 4.49
C LYS A 3 16.25 -6.49 5.17
N GLN A 4 15.66 -5.58 4.38
CA GLN A 4 14.61 -4.68 4.85
C GLN A 4 13.34 -5.46 5.22
N HIS A 5 12.68 -5.05 6.29
CA HIS A 5 11.37 -5.54 6.71
C HIS A 5 10.27 -4.86 5.90
N VAL A 6 9.56 -5.66 5.10
CA VAL A 6 8.50 -5.19 4.20
C VAL A 6 7.13 -5.37 4.85
N GLY A 7 6.38 -4.27 5.00
CA GLY A 7 4.95 -4.34 5.31
C GLY A 7 4.16 -4.44 4.02
N VAL A 8 3.48 -5.56 3.76
CA VAL A 8 2.58 -5.69 2.61
C VAL A 8 1.20 -5.24 3.04
N LEU A 9 0.70 -4.15 2.45
CA LEU A 9 -0.62 -3.59 2.75
C LEU A 9 -1.66 -4.20 1.81
N LEU A 10 -2.67 -4.86 2.37
CA LEU A 10 -3.69 -5.61 1.62
C LEU A 10 -5.08 -5.47 2.24
N GLY A 11 -6.11 -5.85 1.50
CA GLY A 11 -7.51 -5.71 1.90
C GLY A 11 -8.06 -4.34 1.53
N GLY A 12 -8.25 -3.47 2.53
CA GLY A 12 -8.89 -2.17 2.34
C GLY A 12 -10.42 -2.22 2.39
N MET A 13 -11.05 -1.05 2.25
CA MET A 13 -12.50 -0.85 2.40
C MET A 13 -13.19 -0.62 1.04
N SER A 14 -12.49 -0.87 -0.07
CA SER A 14 -13.03 -0.75 -1.41
C SER A 14 -13.84 -1.99 -1.81
N ALA A 15 -14.58 -1.88 -2.93
CA ALA A 15 -15.27 -3.03 -3.51
C ALA A 15 -14.31 -4.11 -4.05
N GLU A 16 -13.01 -3.80 -4.15
CA GLU A 16 -11.96 -4.66 -4.70
C GLU A 16 -11.13 -5.35 -3.61
N ARG A 17 -11.63 -5.34 -2.36
CA ARG A 17 -10.97 -5.92 -1.19
C ARG A 17 -10.43 -7.33 -1.41
N GLU A 18 -11.22 -8.24 -1.95
CA GLU A 18 -10.81 -9.63 -2.16
C GLU A 18 -9.64 -9.74 -3.16
N ILE A 19 -9.64 -8.90 -4.20
CA ILE A 19 -8.56 -8.82 -5.19
C ILE A 19 -7.27 -8.30 -4.54
N SER A 20 -7.39 -7.34 -3.62
CA SER A 20 -6.27 -6.84 -2.82
C SER A 20 -5.69 -7.91 -1.91
N ILE A 21 -6.53 -8.71 -1.27
CA ILE A 21 -6.07 -9.81 -0.41
C ILE A 21 -5.29 -10.84 -1.24
N GLU A 22 -5.85 -11.29 -2.35
CA GLU A 22 -5.19 -12.26 -3.23
C GLU A 22 -3.84 -11.74 -3.74
N SER A 23 -3.81 -10.49 -4.21
CA SER A 23 -2.58 -9.84 -4.68
C SER A 23 -1.54 -9.73 -3.57
N GLY A 24 -1.94 -9.25 -2.39
CA GLY A 24 -1.06 -9.07 -1.23
C GLY A 24 -0.47 -10.38 -0.73
N GLU A 25 -1.26 -11.44 -0.66
CA GLU A 25 -0.80 -12.78 -0.27
C GLU A 25 0.26 -13.33 -1.24
N ALA A 26 0.02 -13.18 -2.54
CA ALA A 26 0.99 -13.59 -3.57
C ALA A 26 2.30 -12.81 -3.47
N ILE A 27 2.23 -11.49 -3.26
CA ILE A 27 3.40 -10.63 -3.08
C ILE A 27 4.17 -11.01 -1.82
N ALA A 28 3.48 -11.22 -0.70
CA ALA A 28 4.09 -11.59 0.57
C ALA A 28 4.83 -12.92 0.46
N ALA A 29 4.21 -13.95 -0.12
CA ALA A 29 4.85 -15.25 -0.35
C ALA A 29 6.09 -15.12 -1.28
N ALA A 30 6.01 -14.28 -2.31
CA ALA A 30 7.12 -14.03 -3.22
C ALA A 30 8.30 -13.28 -2.56
N LEU A 31 8.04 -12.41 -1.58
CA LEU A 31 9.06 -11.73 -0.79
C LEU A 31 9.68 -12.67 0.27
N GLU A 32 8.85 -13.45 0.95
CA GLU A 32 9.26 -14.45 1.95
C GLU A 32 10.14 -15.54 1.33
N SER A 33 9.79 -16.05 0.14
CA SER A 33 10.61 -17.02 -0.60
C SER A 33 11.97 -16.47 -1.03
N ARG A 34 12.10 -15.14 -1.12
CA ARG A 34 13.37 -14.45 -1.33
C ARG A 34 14.09 -14.17 -0.01
N GLY A 35 13.51 -14.48 1.14
CA GLY A 35 14.10 -14.32 2.47
C GLY A 35 13.97 -12.93 3.08
N TYR A 36 13.07 -12.08 2.58
CA TYR A 36 12.75 -10.81 3.26
C TYR A 36 11.89 -11.08 4.52
N PRO A 37 12.10 -10.37 5.63
CA PRO A 37 11.11 -10.29 6.69
C PRO A 37 9.87 -9.57 6.16
N VAL A 38 8.69 -10.17 6.33
CA VAL A 38 7.43 -9.65 5.80
C VAL A 38 6.37 -9.63 6.89
N THR A 39 5.61 -8.53 6.96
CA THR A 39 4.37 -8.47 7.74
C THR A 39 3.23 -8.13 6.80
N ARG A 40 2.18 -8.97 6.80
CA ARG A 40 0.91 -8.68 6.14
C ARG A 40 0.13 -7.71 7.02
N ILE A 41 -0.22 -6.54 6.49
CA ILE A 41 -0.94 -5.47 7.17
C ILE A 41 -2.29 -5.32 6.48
N PHE A 42 -3.34 -5.83 7.12
CA PHE A 42 -4.70 -5.62 6.64
C PHE A 42 -5.11 -4.18 6.88
N VAL A 43 -5.46 -3.49 5.80
CA VAL A 43 -5.86 -2.08 5.87
C VAL A 43 -7.35 -1.99 6.16
N ASP A 44 -7.66 -1.27 7.23
CA ASP A 44 -8.99 -0.87 7.67
C ASP A 44 -8.87 0.53 8.32
N HIS A 45 -9.94 1.00 8.97
CA HIS A 45 -10.03 2.35 9.53
C HIS A 45 -8.99 2.69 10.61
N ASP A 46 -8.37 1.68 11.23
CA ASP A 46 -7.36 1.80 12.30
C ASP A 46 -5.92 1.55 11.81
N VAL A 47 -5.70 1.50 10.49
CA VAL A 47 -4.38 1.20 9.90
C VAL A 47 -3.26 2.12 10.41
N ASP A 48 -3.57 3.37 10.78
CA ASP A 48 -2.60 4.29 11.35
C ASP A 48 -2.03 3.78 12.68
N GLN A 49 -2.86 3.18 13.53
CA GLN A 49 -2.44 2.60 14.80
C GLN A 49 -1.59 1.35 14.56
N VAL A 50 -2.03 0.50 13.63
CA VAL A 50 -1.31 -0.72 13.26
C VAL A 50 0.09 -0.40 12.73
N LEU A 51 0.21 0.57 11.82
CA LEU A 51 1.50 0.99 11.26
C LEU A 51 2.42 1.60 12.32
N ARG A 52 1.88 2.35 13.29
CA ARG A 52 2.68 2.91 14.40
C ARG A 52 3.22 1.84 15.35
N GLN A 53 2.52 0.71 15.49
CA GLN A 53 2.90 -0.39 16.36
C GLN A 53 3.71 -1.47 15.65
N THR A 54 3.76 -1.42 14.32
CA THR A 54 4.41 -2.42 13.47
C THR A 54 5.56 -1.74 12.71
N PRO A 55 6.78 -1.69 13.29
CA PRO A 55 7.90 -1.07 12.61
C PRO A 55 8.24 -1.86 11.35
N ILE A 56 8.15 -1.19 10.19
CA ILE A 56 8.53 -1.70 8.87
C ILE A 56 9.49 -0.71 8.23
N ASP A 57 10.39 -1.21 7.40
CA ASP A 57 11.36 -0.37 6.67
C ASP A 57 10.76 0.22 5.38
N VAL A 58 9.79 -0.48 4.79
CA VAL A 58 9.10 -0.08 3.55
C VAL A 58 7.73 -0.75 3.47
N ALA A 59 6.74 -0.01 2.95
CA ALA A 59 5.41 -0.52 2.65
C ALA A 59 5.30 -0.93 1.17
N PHE A 60 4.90 -2.18 0.92
CA PHE A 60 4.44 -2.61 -0.39
C PHE A 60 2.93 -2.46 -0.46
N ILE A 61 2.44 -1.55 -1.29
CA ILE A 61 1.00 -1.30 -1.44
C ILE A 61 0.41 -2.31 -2.42
N ALA A 62 -0.44 -3.21 -1.92
CA ALA A 62 -1.21 -4.17 -2.71
C ALA A 62 -2.73 -3.88 -2.62
N LEU A 63 -3.09 -2.64 -2.32
CA LEU A 63 -4.48 -2.17 -2.27
C LEU A 63 -4.98 -1.84 -3.68
N HIS A 64 -6.28 -2.07 -3.90
CA HIS A 64 -6.97 -1.73 -5.16
C HIS A 64 -8.20 -0.85 -4.86
N GLY A 65 -8.49 0.07 -5.76
CA GLY A 65 -9.62 0.98 -5.72
C GLY A 65 -9.47 2.11 -4.70
N THR A 66 -10.61 2.58 -4.21
CA THR A 66 -10.71 3.69 -3.25
C THR A 66 -9.85 3.44 -2.01
N TYR A 67 -9.18 4.49 -1.55
CA TYR A 67 -8.18 4.55 -0.51
C TYR A 67 -6.81 3.92 -0.84
N GLY A 68 -6.74 3.00 -1.81
CA GLY A 68 -5.51 2.33 -2.21
C GLY A 68 -4.78 3.02 -3.36
N GLU A 69 -5.53 3.50 -4.34
CA GLU A 69 -4.99 4.02 -5.62
C GLU A 69 -5.23 5.52 -5.82
N ASP A 70 -5.98 6.17 -4.93
CA ASP A 70 -6.44 7.56 -5.04
C ASP A 70 -5.59 8.57 -4.24
N GLY A 71 -4.49 8.12 -3.64
CA GLY A 71 -3.57 8.96 -2.87
C GLY A 71 -3.82 8.97 -1.36
N CYS A 72 -4.90 8.35 -0.87
CA CYS A 72 -5.20 8.36 0.57
C CYS A 72 -4.18 7.59 1.41
N ILE A 73 -3.92 6.32 1.10
CA ILE A 73 -2.92 5.53 1.85
C ILE A 73 -1.51 6.11 1.67
N GLN A 74 -1.20 6.61 0.48
CA GLN A 74 0.06 7.28 0.18
C GLN A 74 0.23 8.48 1.12
N GLY A 75 -0.79 9.32 1.27
CA GLY A 75 -0.76 10.48 2.15
C GLY A 75 -0.53 10.11 3.62
N LEU A 76 -1.11 9.01 4.09
CA LEU A 76 -0.82 8.49 5.43
C LEU A 76 0.64 8.06 5.56
N LEU A 77 1.16 7.33 4.58
CA LEU A 77 2.56 6.86 4.58
C LEU A 77 3.55 8.01 4.50
N GLU A 78 3.25 9.09 3.75
CA GLU A 78 4.01 10.35 3.77
C GLU A 78 4.04 10.95 5.18
N ILE A 79 2.90 11.05 5.88
CA ILE A 79 2.84 11.60 7.25
C ILE A 79 3.65 10.73 8.22
N LEU A 80 3.57 9.41 8.09
CA LEU A 80 4.30 8.47 8.93
C LEU A 80 5.78 8.34 8.53
N GLN A 81 6.19 8.97 7.41
CA GLN A 81 7.54 8.89 6.85
C GLN A 81 7.97 7.44 6.58
N ILE A 82 7.03 6.61 6.11
CA ILE A 82 7.27 5.22 5.72
C ILE A 82 7.45 5.19 4.20
N PRO A 83 8.63 4.81 3.67
CA PRO A 83 8.81 4.64 2.22
C PRO A 83 7.83 3.60 1.66
N TYR A 84 7.35 3.80 0.44
CA TYR A 84 6.39 2.88 -0.17
C TYR A 84 6.58 2.69 -1.68
N THR A 85 6.00 1.62 -2.20
CA THR A 85 6.00 1.31 -3.63
C THR A 85 4.90 2.05 -4.37
N GLY A 86 5.16 2.48 -5.61
CA GLY A 86 4.15 3.01 -6.53
C GLY A 86 4.30 4.50 -6.79
N ALA A 87 3.22 5.13 -7.24
CA ALA A 87 3.13 6.57 -7.45
C ALA A 87 2.97 7.32 -6.13
N ASP A 88 3.37 8.59 -6.10
CA ASP A 88 3.13 9.49 -4.97
C ASP A 88 1.65 9.88 -4.84
N VAL A 89 1.34 10.67 -3.80
CA VAL A 89 -0.04 11.15 -3.53
C VAL A 89 -0.68 11.80 -4.74
N LEU A 90 0.04 12.70 -5.42
CA LEU A 90 -0.51 13.47 -6.53
C LEU A 90 -0.70 12.59 -7.77
N GLY A 91 0.29 11.76 -8.09
CA GLY A 91 0.24 10.83 -9.21
C GLY A 91 -0.92 9.84 -9.08
N SER A 92 -1.10 9.26 -7.89
CA SER A 92 -2.24 8.39 -7.57
C SER A 92 -3.57 9.12 -7.75
N ALA A 93 -3.74 10.29 -7.13
CA ALA A 93 -4.99 11.05 -7.21
C ALA A 93 -5.35 11.45 -8.65
N LEU A 94 -4.37 11.91 -9.45
CA LEU A 94 -4.58 12.30 -10.83
C LEU A 94 -4.88 11.11 -11.75
N ALA A 95 -4.25 9.96 -11.52
CA ALA A 95 -4.51 8.76 -12.31
C ALA A 95 -5.91 8.19 -12.04
N MET A 96 -6.39 8.29 -10.80
CA MET A 96 -7.71 7.81 -10.42
C MET A 96 -8.85 8.70 -10.96
N ASP A 97 -8.64 10.02 -11.06
CA ASP A 97 -9.58 10.93 -11.68
C ASP A 97 -9.45 10.93 -13.21
N LYS A 98 -10.34 10.20 -13.88
CA LYS A 98 -10.37 10.07 -15.34
C LYS A 98 -10.56 11.40 -16.09
N LEU A 99 -11.26 12.37 -15.50
CA LEU A 99 -11.46 13.67 -16.15
C LEU A 99 -10.17 14.49 -16.07
N LYS A 100 -9.57 14.56 -14.87
CA LYS A 100 -8.32 15.29 -14.66
C LYS A 100 -7.14 14.67 -15.40
N SER A 101 -7.07 13.34 -15.44
CA SER A 101 -6.06 12.63 -16.22
C SER A 101 -6.09 13.04 -17.71
N LYS A 102 -7.28 13.08 -18.32
CA LYS A 102 -7.45 13.51 -19.73
C LYS A 102 -7.18 14.98 -19.99
N GLU A 103 -7.32 15.84 -18.98
CA GLU A 103 -6.97 17.26 -19.11
C GLU A 103 -5.44 17.45 -19.13
N MET A 104 -4.69 16.52 -18.54
CA MET A 104 -3.23 16.61 -18.37
C MET A 104 -2.42 15.88 -19.44
N PHE A 105 -2.98 14.84 -20.07
CA PHE A 105 -2.31 13.95 -21.04
C PHE A 105 -3.13 13.78 -22.32
#